data_AF-A0A382DSV3-F1
#
_entry.id   AF-A0A382DSV3-F1
#
_cell.length_a   1.000
_cell.length_b   1.000
_cell.length_c   1.000
_cell.angle_alpha   90.00
_cell.angle_beta   90.00
_cell.angle_gamma   90.00
#
_symmetry.space_group_name_H-M   'P 1'
#
loop_
_entity.id
_entity.type
_entity.pdbx_description
1 polymer ?
#
loop_
_entity_poly.entity_id
_entity_poly.type
_entity_poly.pdbx_seq_one_letter_code
_entity_poly.pdbx_strand_id
1 'polypeptide(L)'
;YREGLNNLEFVRDIREANFILACTPYKNSLPMDYLPILSEAYKNKMLMFCANPDFETVEKVDKKNIFCMGTIAQLYQDMGGNVIILGKPSQEIYHEATKCVNSYKKSQMVAIGDSLFHDILGAKKFGIDNVLITSGIHADYFSKKKPVWESKKNQLLKYNIVPTYLSSKFIL
;
A
#
# COMPACT_ATOMS: atom_id res chain seq x y z
N TYR A 1 -1.07 -16.99 7.16
CA TYR A 1 -1.93 -15.79 7.21
C TYR A 1 -2.41 -15.38 8.61
N ARG A 2 -2.33 -16.24 9.65
CA ARG A 2 -2.84 -15.90 11.00
C ARG A 2 -1.80 -15.99 12.11
N GLU A 3 -0.55 -16.27 11.76
CA GLU A 3 0.55 -16.29 12.73
C GLU A 3 0.68 -14.90 13.37
N GLY A 4 0.83 -14.87 14.70
CA GLY A 4 0.85 -13.63 15.48
C GLY A 4 -0.51 -13.03 15.83
N LEU A 5 -1.64 -13.64 15.39
CA LEU A 5 -3.00 -13.17 15.66
C LEU A 5 -3.78 -14.12 16.59
N ASN A 6 -3.07 -14.84 17.46
CA ASN A 6 -3.64 -15.92 18.30
C ASN A 6 -4.64 -15.42 19.35
N ASN A 7 -4.62 -14.12 19.67
CA ASN A 7 -5.53 -13.46 20.61
C ASN A 7 -6.79 -12.89 19.94
N LEU A 8 -6.99 -13.16 18.64
CA LEU A 8 -8.16 -12.72 17.90
C LEU A 8 -9.06 -13.91 17.54
N GLU A 9 -10.36 -13.72 17.67
CA GLU A 9 -11.35 -14.65 17.16
C GLU A 9 -11.74 -14.27 15.73
N PHE A 10 -11.72 -15.24 14.83
CA PHE A 10 -12.09 -15.05 13.42
C PHE A 10 -13.50 -15.55 13.17
N VAL A 11 -14.42 -14.64 12.92
CA VAL A 11 -15.80 -14.94 12.57
C VAL A 11 -16.01 -14.98 11.05
N ARG A 12 -17.06 -15.67 10.61
CA ARG A 12 -17.46 -15.71 9.18
C ARG A 12 -18.49 -14.66 8.84
N ASP A 13 -19.31 -14.28 9.83
CA ASP A 13 -20.33 -13.27 9.68
C ASP A 13 -19.80 -11.93 10.21
N ILE A 14 -19.86 -10.89 9.39
CA ILE A 14 -19.41 -9.56 9.81
C ILE A 14 -20.23 -8.99 10.97
N ARG A 15 -21.47 -9.44 11.14
CA ARG A 15 -22.34 -9.04 12.24
C ARG A 15 -21.85 -9.52 13.61
N GLU A 16 -20.99 -10.54 13.63
CA GLU A 16 -20.38 -11.07 14.85
C GLU A 16 -19.02 -10.42 15.14
N ALA A 17 -18.46 -9.64 14.21
CA ALA A 17 -17.14 -9.05 14.35
C ALA A 17 -17.18 -7.75 15.16
N ASN A 18 -16.10 -7.45 15.88
CA ASN A 18 -15.93 -6.17 16.55
C ASN A 18 -15.20 -5.14 15.68
N PHE A 19 -14.38 -5.59 14.73
CA PHE A 19 -13.64 -4.77 13.79
C PHE A 19 -13.28 -5.60 12.54
N ILE A 20 -12.79 -4.92 11.50
CA ILE A 20 -12.30 -5.55 10.28
C ILE A 20 -10.78 -5.47 10.26
N LEU A 21 -10.10 -6.59 10.03
CA LEU A 21 -8.68 -6.60 9.68
C LEU A 21 -8.53 -6.86 8.17
N ALA A 22 -8.28 -5.80 7.42
CA ALA A 22 -8.23 -5.81 5.96
C ALA A 22 -6.78 -5.96 5.48
N CYS A 23 -6.42 -7.15 5.00
CA CYS A 23 -5.04 -7.47 4.58
C CYS A 23 -4.88 -7.68 3.07
N THR A 24 -5.80 -8.43 2.44
CA THR A 24 -5.68 -8.84 1.04
C THR A 24 -7.08 -9.00 0.45
N PRO A 25 -7.32 -8.51 -0.78
CA PRO A 25 -8.57 -8.76 -1.47
C PRO A 25 -8.87 -10.26 -1.64
N TYR A 26 -10.15 -10.62 -1.59
CA TYR A 26 -10.71 -11.85 -2.12
C TYR A 26 -10.28 -12.06 -3.58
N LYS A 27 -9.95 -13.32 -3.91
CA LYS A 27 -9.62 -13.73 -5.27
C LYS A 27 -10.81 -13.54 -6.21
N ASN A 28 -10.54 -13.16 -7.46
CA ASN A 28 -11.56 -12.97 -8.50
C ASN A 28 -12.71 -12.03 -8.11
N SER A 29 -12.41 -11.01 -7.31
CA SER A 29 -13.41 -10.01 -6.89
C SER A 29 -13.15 -8.68 -7.58
N LEU A 30 -14.15 -7.82 -7.60
CA LEU A 30 -14.07 -6.40 -7.92
C LEU A 30 -14.31 -5.58 -6.65
N PRO A 31 -13.88 -4.31 -6.60
CA PRO A 31 -14.16 -3.45 -5.44
C PRO A 31 -15.65 -3.39 -5.08
N MET A 32 -16.52 -3.40 -6.09
CA MET A 32 -17.98 -3.36 -5.91
C MET A 32 -18.55 -4.61 -5.23
N ASP A 33 -17.87 -5.75 -5.32
CA ASP A 33 -18.30 -6.99 -4.66
C ASP A 33 -18.20 -6.90 -3.12
N TYR A 34 -17.47 -5.90 -2.61
CA TYR A 34 -17.37 -5.62 -1.17
C TYR A 34 -18.52 -4.75 -0.65
N LEU A 35 -19.30 -4.10 -1.52
CA LEU A 35 -20.35 -3.19 -1.07
C LEU A 35 -21.35 -3.82 -0.08
N PRO A 36 -21.79 -5.08 -0.24
CA PRO A 36 -22.69 -5.70 0.73
C PRO A 36 -22.05 -5.81 2.13
N ILE A 37 -20.81 -6.30 2.21
CA ILE A 37 -20.11 -6.46 3.50
C ILE A 37 -19.72 -5.11 4.11
N LEU A 38 -19.30 -4.14 3.30
CA LEU A 38 -18.98 -2.78 3.75
C LEU A 38 -20.21 -2.02 4.22
N SER A 39 -21.36 -2.23 3.58
CA SER A 39 -22.62 -1.61 4.00
C SER A 39 -23.04 -2.12 5.38
N GLU A 40 -22.87 -3.42 5.63
CA GLU A 40 -23.15 -4.00 6.94
C GLU A 40 -22.15 -3.50 8.00
N ALA A 41 -20.86 -3.43 7.65
CA ALA A 41 -19.84 -2.83 8.52
C ALA A 41 -20.16 -1.38 8.89
N TYR A 42 -20.61 -0.59 7.90
CA TYR A 42 -20.95 0.82 8.08
C TYR A 42 -22.15 0.99 9.02
N LYS A 43 -23.23 0.20 8.84
CA LYS A 43 -24.39 0.21 9.75
C LYS A 43 -23.98 -0.06 11.20
N ASN A 44 -23.04 -0.98 11.40
CA ASN A 44 -22.52 -1.35 12.72
C ASN A 44 -21.38 -0.44 13.21
N LYS A 45 -21.06 0.65 12.48
CA LYS A 45 -19.99 1.62 12.78
C LYS A 45 -18.63 0.95 13.05
N MET A 46 -18.35 -0.14 12.35
CA MET A 46 -17.15 -0.94 12.60
C MET A 46 -15.88 -0.18 12.22
N LEU A 47 -14.84 -0.40 13.00
CA LEU A 47 -13.50 0.07 12.66
C LEU A 47 -12.84 -0.92 11.70
N MET A 48 -12.23 -0.42 10.62
CA MET A 48 -11.38 -1.22 9.75
C MET A 48 -9.90 -0.86 9.94
N PHE A 49 -9.08 -1.87 10.24
CA PHE A 49 -7.63 -1.78 10.17
C PHE A 49 -7.17 -2.24 8.80
N CYS A 50 -6.68 -1.31 7.97
CA CYS A 50 -6.11 -1.61 6.66
C CYS A 50 -4.61 -1.90 6.83
N ALA A 51 -4.23 -3.18 6.78
CA ALA A 51 -2.84 -3.64 6.95
C ALA A 51 -2.01 -3.59 5.65
N ASN A 52 -2.67 -3.42 4.50
CA ASN A 52 -2.04 -3.20 3.21
C ASN A 52 -2.68 -1.97 2.53
N PRO A 53 -2.07 -0.78 2.68
CA PRO A 53 -2.62 0.47 2.18
C PRO A 53 -2.45 0.68 0.69
N ASP A 54 -1.68 -0.17 0.01
CA ASP A 54 -1.43 0.00 -1.41
C ASP A 54 -2.77 -0.06 -2.17
N PHE A 55 -2.93 0.80 -3.18
CA PHE A 55 -4.16 0.85 -3.99
C PHE A 55 -4.18 -0.20 -5.08
N GLU A 56 -3.04 -0.47 -5.70
CA GLU A 56 -2.91 -1.27 -6.92
C GLU A 56 -1.64 -2.14 -6.88
N THR A 57 -1.62 -3.18 -7.69
CA THR A 57 -0.46 -4.05 -7.90
C THR A 57 -0.27 -4.38 -9.38
N VAL A 58 0.99 -4.54 -9.80
CA VAL A 58 1.33 -5.04 -11.14
C VAL A 58 1.33 -6.56 -11.22
N GLU A 59 1.24 -7.26 -10.08
CA GLU A 59 1.15 -8.71 -10.04
C GLU A 59 -0.21 -9.17 -10.55
N LYS A 60 -0.22 -9.82 -11.71
CA LYS A 60 -1.39 -10.50 -12.25
C LYS A 60 -1.57 -11.84 -11.54
N VAL A 61 -1.84 -11.83 -10.24
CA VAL A 61 -2.15 -13.05 -9.48
C VAL A 61 -3.36 -13.75 -10.10
N ASP A 62 -4.34 -12.98 -10.59
CA ASP A 62 -5.44 -13.40 -11.45
C ASP A 62 -5.80 -12.24 -12.40
N LYS A 63 -6.30 -12.50 -13.62
CA LYS A 63 -6.54 -11.49 -14.68
C LYS A 63 -7.47 -10.32 -14.32
N LYS A 64 -8.02 -10.28 -13.10
CA LYS A 64 -9.03 -9.29 -12.64
C LYS A 64 -8.63 -8.48 -11.41
N ASN A 65 -7.66 -8.93 -10.60
CA ASN A 65 -7.32 -8.27 -9.33
C ASN A 65 -6.08 -7.38 -9.51
N ILE A 66 -6.28 -6.19 -10.07
CA ILE A 66 -5.24 -5.15 -10.17
C ILE A 66 -5.27 -4.22 -8.95
N PHE A 67 -6.30 -4.32 -8.10
CA PHE A 67 -6.44 -3.53 -6.88
C PHE A 67 -5.93 -4.28 -5.65
N CYS A 68 -5.44 -3.52 -4.68
CA CYS A 68 -4.99 -3.95 -3.37
C CYS A 68 -5.98 -3.50 -2.29
N MET A 69 -5.68 -3.82 -1.02
CA MET A 69 -6.65 -3.60 0.05
C MET A 69 -6.89 -2.12 0.39
N GLY A 70 -5.94 -1.24 0.05
CA GLY A 70 -6.11 0.21 0.15
C GLY A 70 -7.30 0.73 -0.66
N THR A 71 -7.61 0.11 -1.81
CA THR A 71 -8.77 0.49 -2.63
C THR A 71 -10.10 0.19 -1.91
N ILE A 72 -10.19 -0.93 -1.20
CA ILE A 72 -11.39 -1.28 -0.43
C ILE A 72 -11.50 -0.44 0.84
N ALA A 73 -10.35 -0.13 1.46
CA ALA A 73 -10.31 0.78 2.60
C ALA A 73 -10.79 2.18 2.22
N GLN A 74 -10.32 2.72 1.09
CA GLN A 74 -10.78 4.01 0.58
C GLN A 74 -12.29 3.99 0.27
N LEU A 75 -12.78 2.93 -0.38
CA LEU A 75 -14.21 2.75 -0.63
C LEU A 75 -15.02 2.80 0.68
N TYR A 76 -14.54 2.16 1.75
CA TYR A 76 -15.19 2.21 3.05
C TYR A 76 -15.13 3.61 3.69
N GLN A 77 -14.02 4.34 3.55
CA GLN A 77 -13.92 5.73 4.01
C GLN A 77 -14.87 6.67 3.25
N ASP A 78 -15.00 6.50 1.93
CA ASP A 78 -15.89 7.30 1.08
C ASP A 78 -17.36 7.07 1.44
N MET A 79 -17.70 5.89 1.97
CA MET A 79 -19.01 5.59 2.56
C MET A 79 -19.24 6.24 3.94
N GLY A 80 -18.21 6.87 4.53
CA GLY A 80 -18.23 7.43 5.89
C GLY A 80 -17.76 6.45 6.97
N GLY A 81 -17.21 5.29 6.59
CA GLY A 81 -16.66 4.30 7.51
C GLY A 81 -15.34 4.73 8.16
N ASN A 82 -15.04 4.17 9.32
CA ASN A 82 -13.81 4.46 10.05
C ASN A 82 -12.69 3.51 9.63
N VAL A 83 -11.56 4.06 9.18
CA VAL A 83 -10.38 3.28 8.78
C VAL A 83 -9.12 3.78 9.51
N ILE A 84 -8.37 2.84 10.09
CA ILE A 84 -6.98 3.04 10.48
C ILE A 84 -6.09 2.39 9.43
N ILE A 85 -5.26 3.19 8.78
CA ILE A 85 -4.27 2.73 7.82
C ILE A 85 -2.99 2.34 8.57
N LEU A 86 -2.54 1.10 8.37
CA LEU A 86 -1.29 0.57 8.88
C LEU A 86 -0.38 0.28 7.68
N GLY A 87 0.78 0.93 7.64
CA GLY A 87 1.77 0.71 6.58
C GLY A 87 2.24 2.00 5.91
N LYS A 88 2.81 1.88 4.72
CA LYS A 88 3.33 3.02 3.95
C LYS A 88 2.17 3.93 3.52
N PRO A 89 2.32 5.27 3.54
CA PRO A 89 3.54 6.05 3.75
C PRO A 89 3.78 6.45 5.22
N SER A 90 3.21 5.74 6.19
CA SER A 90 3.46 5.99 7.62
C SER A 90 4.90 5.63 8.00
N GLN A 91 5.51 6.37 8.93
CA GLN A 91 6.90 6.12 9.33
C GLN A 91 7.04 4.89 10.23
N GLU A 92 5.94 4.50 10.89
CA GLU A 92 5.84 3.40 11.84
C GLU A 92 6.25 2.08 11.20
N ILE A 93 5.90 1.83 9.93
CA ILE A 93 6.34 0.61 9.24
C ILE A 93 7.85 0.56 9.02
N TYR A 94 8.50 1.72 8.85
CA TYR A 94 9.96 1.79 8.72
C TYR A 94 10.64 1.63 10.08
N HIS A 95 10.07 2.19 11.15
CA HIS A 95 10.54 1.93 12.52
C HIS A 95 10.46 0.43 12.85
N GLU A 96 9.33 -0.21 12.54
CA GLU A 96 9.15 -1.64 12.76
C GLU A 96 10.08 -2.50 11.89
N ALA A 97 10.24 -2.18 10.60
CA ALA A 97 11.12 -2.91 9.69
C ALA A 97 12.59 -2.85 10.10
N THR A 98 12.97 -1.85 10.89
CA THR A 98 14.36 -1.58 11.27
C THR A 98 14.67 -1.85 12.73
N LYS A 99 13.67 -2.26 13.53
CA LYS A 99 13.81 -2.46 14.97
C LYS A 99 14.86 -3.50 15.36
N CYS A 100 15.09 -4.49 14.50
CA CYS A 100 16.05 -5.59 14.75
C CYS A 100 17.45 -5.28 14.20
N VAL A 101 17.64 -4.16 13.50
CA VAL A 101 18.94 -3.80 12.92
C VAL A 101 19.68 -2.93 13.92
N ASN A 102 20.75 -3.46 14.52
CA ASN A 102 21.56 -2.71 15.47
C ASN A 102 22.41 -1.65 14.75
N SER A 103 22.29 -0.40 15.19
CA SER A 103 23.22 0.71 14.89
C SER A 103 23.49 0.99 13.40
N TYR A 104 22.49 1.51 12.70
CA TYR A 104 22.63 2.06 11.34
C TYR A 104 22.39 3.58 11.33
N LYS A 105 23.07 4.30 10.43
CA LYS A 105 22.71 5.67 10.08
C LYS A 105 21.65 5.64 8.99
N LYS A 106 20.67 6.55 9.04
CA LYS A 106 19.66 6.71 7.96
C LYS A 106 20.30 6.88 6.57
N SER A 107 21.50 7.48 6.50
CA SER A 107 22.30 7.63 5.27
C SER A 107 22.85 6.32 4.70
N GLN A 108 22.71 5.19 5.39
CA GLN A 108 23.14 3.86 4.95
C GLN A 108 21.94 3.00 4.51
N MET A 109 20.75 3.61 4.45
CA MET A 109 19.51 2.92 4.16
C MET A 109 18.93 3.42 2.85
N VAL A 110 18.34 2.49 2.10
CA VAL A 110 17.57 2.81 0.91
C VAL A 110 16.27 2.01 0.92
N ALA A 111 15.15 2.67 0.66
CA ALA A 111 13.89 2.02 0.37
C ALA A 111 13.76 1.83 -1.14
N ILE A 112 13.37 0.63 -1.58
CA ILE A 112 13.18 0.31 -2.99
C ILE A 112 11.74 -0.10 -3.17
N GLY A 113 11.04 0.53 -4.12
CA GLY A 113 9.65 0.24 -4.40
C GLY A 113 9.16 0.91 -5.67
N ASP A 114 7.97 0.56 -6.12
CA ASP A 114 7.41 1.03 -7.39
C ASP A 114 6.27 2.05 -7.20
N SER A 115 5.89 2.34 -5.95
CA SER A 115 4.82 3.27 -5.63
C SER A 115 5.34 4.61 -5.11
N LEU A 116 5.05 5.68 -5.85
CA LEU A 116 5.37 7.04 -5.42
C LEU A 116 4.71 7.44 -4.10
N PHE A 117 3.43 7.09 -3.92
CA PHE A 117 2.62 7.54 -2.79
C PHE A 117 2.80 6.69 -1.53
N HIS A 118 3.32 5.47 -1.68
CA HIS A 118 3.57 4.57 -0.55
C HIS A 118 5.07 4.47 -0.28
N ASP A 119 5.85 3.90 -1.19
CA ASP A 119 7.27 3.62 -0.98
C ASP A 119 8.12 4.88 -0.89
N ILE A 120 8.00 5.75 -1.91
CA ILE A 120 8.85 6.94 -2.02
C ILE A 120 8.47 7.97 -0.97
N LEU A 121 7.16 8.24 -0.81
CA LEU A 121 6.68 9.14 0.22
C LEU A 121 6.99 8.64 1.63
N GLY A 122 6.84 7.34 1.89
CA GLY A 122 7.16 6.73 3.16
C GLY A 122 8.64 6.85 3.51
N ALA A 123 9.51 6.53 2.56
CA ALA A 123 10.96 6.64 2.72
C ALA A 123 11.41 8.09 2.94
N LYS A 124 10.82 9.03 2.19
CA LYS A 124 11.07 10.48 2.35
C LYS A 124 10.64 10.97 3.73
N LYS A 125 9.47 10.56 4.23
CA LYS A 125 9.01 10.87 5.58
C LYS A 125 9.96 10.29 6.64
N PHE A 126 10.38 9.04 6.46
CA PHE A 126 11.32 8.39 7.37
C PHE A 126 12.74 8.98 7.28
N GLY A 127 13.07 9.71 6.20
CA GLY A 127 14.34 10.41 6.03
C GLY A 127 15.48 9.51 5.55
N ILE A 128 15.19 8.57 4.65
CA ILE A 128 16.17 7.68 4.00
C ILE A 128 16.14 7.85 2.49
N ASP A 129 17.19 7.41 1.81
CA ASP A 129 17.23 7.38 0.36
C ASP A 129 16.17 6.42 -0.19
N ASN A 130 15.76 6.65 -1.44
CA ASN A 130 14.76 5.83 -2.07
C ASN A 130 15.02 5.66 -3.57
N VAL A 131 14.59 4.50 -4.09
CA VAL A 131 14.69 4.15 -5.50
C VAL A 131 13.28 3.84 -5.99
N LEU A 132 12.79 4.62 -6.96
CA LEU A 132 11.55 4.32 -7.66
C LEU A 132 11.82 3.33 -8.79
N ILE A 133 11.20 2.15 -8.72
CA ILE A 133 11.20 1.16 -9.79
C ILE A 133 10.13 1.55 -10.82
N THR A 134 10.58 2.12 -11.94
CA THR A 134 9.69 2.73 -12.93
C THR A 134 9.01 1.74 -13.87
N SER A 135 9.22 0.43 -13.69
CA SER A 135 8.50 -0.62 -14.43
C SER A 135 7.30 -1.18 -13.69
N GLY A 136 7.03 -0.73 -12.46
CA GLY A 136 5.87 -1.15 -11.68
C GLY A 136 4.63 -0.30 -11.94
N ILE A 137 3.86 0.03 -10.91
CA ILE A 137 2.52 0.65 -11.07
C ILE A 137 2.53 1.97 -11.86
N HIS A 138 3.67 2.68 -11.89
CA HIS A 138 3.83 3.95 -12.61
C HIS A 138 4.44 3.81 -14.01
N ALA A 139 4.51 2.61 -14.57
CA ALA A 139 5.21 2.33 -15.84
C ALA A 139 4.77 3.21 -17.02
N ASP A 140 3.49 3.56 -17.06
CA ASP A 140 2.91 4.38 -18.13
C ASP A 140 3.39 5.83 -18.12
N TYR A 141 4.10 6.28 -17.08
CA TYR A 141 4.70 7.61 -16.98
C TYR A 141 6.18 7.66 -17.38
N PHE A 142 6.83 6.50 -17.59
CA PHE A 142 8.27 6.43 -17.83
C PHE A 142 8.63 5.74 -19.15
N SER A 143 9.88 5.93 -19.58
CA SER A 143 10.48 5.16 -20.68
C SER A 143 11.05 3.85 -20.13
N LYS A 144 10.90 2.74 -20.87
CA LYS A 144 11.30 1.40 -20.39
C LYS A 144 12.81 1.22 -20.21
N LYS A 145 13.63 1.93 -20.99
CA LYS A 145 15.09 1.72 -21.01
C LYS A 145 15.86 2.76 -20.21
N LYS A 146 15.43 4.02 -20.24
CA LYS A 146 16.11 5.15 -19.60
C LYS A 146 15.06 6.04 -18.94
N PRO A 147 14.55 5.69 -17.75
CA PRO A 147 13.58 6.52 -17.06
C PRO A 147 14.23 7.85 -16.69
N VAL A 148 13.50 8.94 -16.92
CA VAL A 148 13.92 10.31 -16.59
C VAL A 148 12.80 10.93 -15.77
N TRP A 149 13.14 11.50 -14.61
CA TRP A 149 12.16 12.13 -13.72
C TRP A 149 11.49 13.33 -14.42
N GLU A 150 12.28 14.29 -14.86
CA GLU A 150 11.83 15.48 -15.58
C GLU A 150 11.60 15.18 -17.07
N SER A 151 10.52 14.46 -17.38
CA SER A 151 10.12 14.20 -18.76
C SER A 151 8.70 14.67 -19.01
N LYS A 152 8.39 15.06 -20.25
CA LYS A 152 7.03 15.46 -20.67
C LYS A 152 5.98 14.34 -20.45
N LYS A 153 6.42 13.08 -20.38
CA LYS A 153 5.58 11.91 -20.14
C LYS A 153 5.24 11.73 -18.66
N ASN A 154 6.09 12.22 -17.76
CA ASN A 154 5.95 12.00 -16.33
C ASN A 154 4.93 12.97 -15.72
N GLN A 155 3.68 12.53 -15.61
CA GLN A 155 2.62 13.31 -14.98
C GLN A 155 2.72 13.34 -13.45
N LEU A 156 3.62 12.55 -12.84
CA LEU A 156 3.81 12.51 -11.40
C LEU A 156 4.48 13.76 -10.84
N LEU A 157 5.10 14.59 -11.69
CA LEU A 157 5.77 15.83 -11.31
C LEU A 157 4.86 16.78 -10.50
N LYS A 158 3.55 16.74 -10.74
CA LYS A 158 2.55 17.57 -10.04
C LYS A 158 2.42 17.29 -8.54
N TYR A 159 2.85 16.12 -8.07
CA TYR A 159 2.68 15.72 -6.66
C TYR A 159 3.81 16.18 -5.74
N ASN A 160 4.89 16.76 -6.27
CA ASN A 160 6.06 17.22 -5.50
C ASN A 160 6.69 16.14 -4.59
N ILE A 161 6.53 14.87 -4.95
CA ILE A 161 7.20 13.72 -4.33
C ILE A 161 8.31 13.32 -5.30
N VAL A 162 9.54 13.72 -5.02
CA VAL A 162 10.69 13.47 -5.90
C VAL A 162 11.50 12.30 -5.34
N PRO A 163 11.71 11.22 -6.10
CA PRO A 163 12.54 10.10 -5.66
C PRO A 163 14.02 10.48 -5.68
N THR A 164 14.83 9.88 -4.80
CA THR A 164 16.29 10.10 -4.81
C THR A 164 16.91 9.51 -6.07
N TYR A 165 16.48 8.30 -6.45
CA TYR A 165 16.97 7.56 -7.60
C TYR A 165 15.83 6.93 -8.40
N LEU A 166 16.10 6.67 -9.67
CA LEU A 166 15.22 5.89 -10.55
C LEU A 166 15.94 4.62 -10.98
N SER A 167 15.20 3.51 -11.07
CA SER A 167 15.64 2.32 -11.78
C SER A 167 14.50 1.77 -12.63
N SER A 168 14.80 1.28 -13.83
CA SER A 168 13.79 0.63 -14.67
C SER A 168 13.47 -0.80 -14.24
N LYS A 169 14.25 -1.42 -13.36
CA LYS A 169 14.04 -2.77 -12.83
C LYS A 169 14.81 -2.98 -11.54
N PHE A 170 14.35 -3.92 -10.72
CA PHE A 170 15.11 -4.43 -9.60
C PHE A 170 15.78 -5.76 -10.00
N ILE A 171 17.09 -5.87 -9.78
CA ILE A 171 17.87 -7.09 -9.99
C ILE A 171 18.70 -7.30 -8.73
N LEU A 172 18.54 -8.47 -8.10
CA LEU A 172 19.34 -8.93 -6.97
C LEU A 172 20.61 -9.64 -7.46
#